data_AF-A0A814MTL2-F1
#
_entry.id   AF-A0A814MTL2-F1
#
_cell.length_a   1.000
_cell.length_b   1.000
_cell.length_c   1.000
_cell.angle_alpha   90.00
_cell.angle_beta   90.00
_cell.angle_gamma   90.00
#
_symmetry.space_group_name_H-M   'P 1'
#
loop_
_entity.id
_entity.type
_entity.pdbx_description
1 polymer ?
#
loop_
_entity_poly.entity_id
_entity_poly.type
_entity_poly.pdbx_seq_one_letter_code
_entity_poly.pdbx_strand_id
1 'polypeptide(L)'
;MMNPLISFGSNSKSNSNQNFSRSISLSIFDRNENEISIQTNLIEPIQLIIPGDPNLIIPSMILQNVTSTNNNTPHNQLFYLNYINITNNITVSIHFEVHPFNISLAYLFIYKFDQTPLLNSSINLIDGWTLFCPSNLTNENIYKYFVNNQQTSDHQSLIFGLRKLNSIEIIEFCSNYELRIYTSGCYYLDSNNNWKSDGLIVGSLTNHYETECFATHLTTFAGGFIVLPAPIN
;
A
#
# COMPACT_ATOMS: atom_id res chain seq x y z
N MET A 1 -17.07 22.14 -18.72
CA MET A 1 -17.27 21.49 -17.41
C MET A 1 -15.91 21.02 -16.94
N MET A 2 -15.45 21.53 -15.80
CA MET A 2 -14.13 21.25 -15.26
C MET A 2 -14.28 20.03 -14.35
N ASN A 3 -13.67 18.90 -14.71
CA ASN A 3 -13.61 17.74 -13.82
C ASN A 3 -12.86 18.16 -12.55
N PRO A 4 -13.41 17.96 -11.33
CA PRO A 4 -12.69 18.27 -10.12
C PRO A 4 -11.50 17.31 -10.00
N LEU A 5 -10.29 17.82 -10.23
CA LEU A 5 -9.06 17.15 -9.83
C LEU A 5 -8.98 17.19 -8.30
N ILE A 6 -8.69 16.05 -7.67
CA ILE A 6 -8.48 16.00 -6.22
C ILE A 6 -7.28 16.86 -5.85
N SER A 7 -7.44 17.75 -4.87
CA SER A 7 -6.31 18.34 -4.14
C SER A 7 -6.06 17.53 -2.87
N PHE A 8 -5.00 16.73 -2.86
CA PHE A 8 -4.48 16.12 -1.63
C PHE A 8 -3.69 17.17 -0.84
N GLY A 9 -3.93 17.22 0.48
CA GLY A 9 -3.04 17.85 1.45
C GLY A 9 -2.97 19.37 1.38
N SER A 10 -4.08 20.07 1.62
CA SER A 10 -4.09 21.52 1.84
C SER A 10 -3.60 21.93 3.24
N ASN A 11 -2.80 21.11 3.93
CA ASN A 11 -2.05 21.51 5.11
C ASN A 11 -0.70 20.79 5.22
N SER A 12 0.35 21.55 4.91
CA SER A 12 1.77 21.38 5.28
C SER A 12 2.54 20.14 4.80
N LYS A 13 3.42 20.37 3.81
CA LYS A 13 4.78 19.79 3.67
C LYS A 13 4.94 18.28 3.41
N SER A 14 3.98 17.62 2.76
CA SER A 14 4.29 16.46 1.92
C SER A 14 3.89 16.76 0.48
N ASN A 15 4.83 16.70 -0.46
CA ASN A 15 4.56 16.75 -1.89
C ASN A 15 3.68 15.55 -2.29
N SER A 16 2.36 15.63 -2.06
CA SER A 16 1.40 14.69 -2.62
C SER A 16 1.28 15.03 -4.09
N ASN A 17 1.61 14.11 -5.00
CA ASN A 17 1.47 14.33 -6.44
C ASN A 17 -0.01 14.51 -6.80
N GLN A 18 -0.43 15.77 -6.94
CA GLN A 18 -1.83 16.22 -6.99
C GLN A 18 -2.56 15.95 -8.33
N ASN A 19 -1.92 15.30 -9.31
CA ASN A 19 -2.42 15.29 -10.70
C ASN A 19 -2.84 13.91 -11.24
N PHE A 20 -2.61 12.80 -10.52
CA PHE A 20 -2.79 11.45 -11.09
C PHE A 20 -4.08 10.73 -10.67
N SER A 21 -4.95 11.43 -9.95
CA SER A 21 -6.16 10.88 -9.34
C SER A 21 -7.40 11.19 -10.20
N ARG A 22 -8.22 10.18 -10.48
CA ARG A 22 -9.52 10.36 -11.16
C ARG A 22 -10.66 10.20 -10.17
N SER A 23 -11.80 10.81 -10.50
CA SER A 23 -13.03 10.75 -9.70
C SER A 23 -14.18 10.15 -10.51
N ILE A 24 -15.07 9.44 -9.82
CA ILE A 24 -16.36 8.97 -10.32
C ILE A 24 -17.44 9.58 -9.43
N SER A 25 -18.44 10.24 -10.02
CA SER A 25 -19.58 10.76 -9.27
C SER A 25 -20.86 10.07 -9.70
N LEU A 26 -21.60 9.54 -8.74
CA LEU A 26 -22.90 8.91 -8.96
C LEU A 26 -23.91 9.50 -7.96
N SER A 27 -25.00 10.07 -8.48
CA SER A 27 -26.16 10.48 -7.70
C SER A 27 -27.40 9.81 -8.27
N ILE A 28 -28.28 9.34 -7.38
CA ILE A 28 -29.53 8.67 -7.74
C ILE A 28 -30.68 9.50 -7.17
N PHE A 29 -31.70 9.75 -7.97
CA PHE A 29 -32.83 10.60 -7.59
C PHE A 29 -34.15 9.84 -7.67
N ASP A 30 -35.10 10.20 -6.81
CA ASP A 30 -36.48 9.72 -6.91
C ASP A 30 -37.26 10.47 -8.01
N ARG A 31 -38.56 10.16 -8.17
CA ARG A 31 -39.43 10.81 -9.17
C ARG A 31 -39.69 12.30 -8.87
N ASN A 32 -39.38 12.76 -7.66
CA ASN A 32 -39.57 14.13 -7.20
C ASN A 32 -38.24 14.91 -7.17
N GLU A 33 -37.17 14.39 -7.80
CA GLU A 33 -35.82 14.95 -7.81
C GLU A 33 -35.12 15.01 -6.45
N ASN A 34 -35.59 14.25 -5.45
CA ASN A 34 -34.87 14.11 -4.18
C ASN A 34 -33.75 13.09 -4.33
N GLU A 35 -32.55 13.41 -3.85
CA GLU A 35 -31.43 12.48 -3.85
C GLU A 35 -31.70 11.30 -2.88
N ILE A 36 -31.53 10.09 -3.39
CA ILE A 36 -31.67 8.84 -2.64
C ILE A 36 -30.29 8.48 -2.09
N SER A 37 -30.15 8.55 -0.77
CA SER A 37 -28.95 8.03 -0.10
C SER A 37 -28.97 6.50 -0.12
N ILE A 38 -27.93 5.91 -0.73
CA ILE A 38 -27.69 4.47 -0.65
C ILE A 38 -26.62 4.26 0.40
N GLN A 39 -26.99 3.49 1.43
CA GLN A 39 -26.09 3.04 2.48
C GLN A 39 -26.06 1.52 2.49
N THR A 40 -24.85 0.97 2.55
CA THR A 40 -24.56 -0.45 2.64
C THR A 40 -23.64 -0.71 3.84
N ASN A 41 -23.12 -1.91 3.97
CA ASN A 41 -22.17 -2.28 5.01
C ASN A 41 -20.95 -2.97 4.39
N LEU A 42 -19.97 -3.33 5.22
CA LEU A 42 -18.74 -3.98 4.75
C LEU A 42 -18.91 -5.45 4.34
N ILE A 43 -20.07 -6.07 4.60
CA ILE A 43 -20.37 -7.44 4.19
C ILE A 43 -20.87 -7.46 2.74
N GLU A 44 -21.70 -6.48 2.37
CA GLU A 44 -22.20 -6.26 1.01
C GLU A 44 -21.87 -4.83 0.54
N PRO A 45 -20.57 -4.52 0.34
CA PRO A 45 -20.15 -3.20 -0.04
C PRO A 45 -20.45 -2.92 -1.51
N ILE A 46 -20.43 -1.64 -1.85
CA ILE A 46 -20.47 -1.19 -3.24
C ILE A 46 -19.04 -1.23 -3.76
N GLN A 47 -18.77 -2.08 -4.75
CA GLN A 47 -17.47 -2.20 -5.38
C GLN A 47 -17.36 -1.25 -6.56
N LEU A 48 -16.31 -0.42 -6.56
CA LEU A 48 -15.98 0.53 -7.60
C LEU A 48 -14.53 0.33 -8.02
N ILE A 49 -14.28 0.42 -9.33
CA ILE A 49 -12.92 0.44 -9.87
C ILE A 49 -12.68 1.84 -10.42
N ILE A 50 -11.77 2.56 -9.79
CA ILE A 50 -11.42 3.93 -10.17
C ILE A 50 -10.15 3.88 -11.02
N PRO A 51 -10.20 4.23 -12.31
CA PRO A 51 -9.01 4.23 -13.14
C PRO A 51 -8.03 5.30 -12.67
N GLY A 52 -6.74 4.99 -12.68
CA GLY A 52 -5.65 5.93 -12.48
C GLY A 52 -5.46 6.85 -13.69
N ASP A 53 -4.57 7.82 -13.56
CA ASP A 53 -4.17 8.66 -14.70
C ASP A 53 -3.33 7.85 -15.72
N PRO A 54 -3.75 7.74 -16.99
CA PRO A 54 -3.00 7.05 -18.03
C PRO A 54 -1.65 7.70 -18.34
N ASN A 55 -1.43 8.96 -17.94
CA ASN A 55 -0.15 9.65 -18.11
C ASN A 55 0.79 9.46 -16.91
N LEU A 56 0.40 8.67 -15.90
CA LEU A 56 1.23 8.37 -14.75
C LEU A 56 2.48 7.60 -15.21
N ILE A 57 3.65 8.21 -14.99
CA ILE A 57 4.93 7.54 -15.19
C ILE A 57 5.25 6.77 -13.90
N ILE A 58 5.23 5.45 -13.99
CA ILE A 58 5.58 4.57 -12.87
C ILE A 58 7.11 4.55 -12.74
N PRO A 59 7.69 5.02 -11.62
CA PRO A 59 9.12 4.98 -11.40
C PRO A 59 9.65 3.54 -11.40
N SER A 60 10.86 3.33 -11.90
CA SER A 60 11.53 2.02 -11.83
C SER A 60 11.68 1.55 -10.38
N MET A 61 11.74 0.24 -10.19
CA MET A 61 12.03 -0.34 -8.88
C MET A 61 13.44 0.06 -8.41
N ILE A 62 13.62 0.13 -7.10
CA ILE A 62 14.87 0.58 -6.46
C ILE A 62 15.66 -0.63 -6.00
N LEU A 63 16.91 -0.72 -6.43
CA LEU A 63 17.84 -1.76 -6.01
C LEU A 63 18.12 -1.66 -4.51
N GLN A 64 17.85 -2.74 -3.79
CA GLN A 64 18.24 -2.95 -2.40
C GLN A 64 19.54 -3.74 -2.37
N ASN A 65 20.64 -3.08 -1.97
CA ASN A 65 21.96 -3.70 -1.87
C ASN A 65 22.18 -4.28 -0.48
N VAL A 66 21.70 -5.50 -0.27
CA VAL A 66 21.66 -6.13 1.05
C VAL A 66 22.90 -7.02 1.29
N THR A 67 23.70 -7.31 0.26
CA THR A 67 24.83 -8.26 0.30
C THR A 67 26.03 -7.83 1.16
N SER A 68 26.03 -6.66 1.79
CA SER A 68 27.22 -6.07 2.43
C SER A 68 26.87 -5.19 3.64
N THR A 69 26.61 -5.80 4.81
CA THR A 69 26.65 -5.10 6.10
C THR A 69 27.57 -5.84 7.06
N ASN A 70 28.88 -5.55 6.96
CA ASN A 70 29.96 -5.93 7.88
C ASN A 70 29.97 -7.35 8.47
N ASN A 71 30.96 -8.15 8.07
CA ASN A 71 31.29 -9.52 8.52
C ASN A 71 31.43 -9.75 10.05
N ASN A 72 31.25 -8.72 10.89
CA ASN A 72 31.44 -8.78 12.34
C ASN A 72 30.14 -8.86 13.15
N THR A 73 28.96 -8.69 12.54
CA THR A 73 27.67 -8.97 13.21
C THR A 73 27.17 -10.35 12.79
N PRO A 74 26.95 -11.29 13.72
CA PRO A 74 26.38 -12.58 13.37
C PRO A 74 25.01 -12.38 12.73
N HIS A 75 24.93 -12.62 11.42
CA HIS A 75 23.81 -12.34 10.53
C HIS A 75 22.58 -13.25 10.75
N ASN A 76 22.59 -14.08 11.79
CA ASN A 76 21.65 -15.18 12.00
C ASN A 76 20.20 -14.75 12.27
N GLN A 77 19.92 -13.44 12.36
CA GLN A 77 18.60 -12.86 12.64
C GLN A 77 18.29 -11.58 11.84
N LEU A 78 19.14 -11.15 10.90
CA LEU A 78 19.06 -9.78 10.37
C LEU A 78 18.06 -9.68 9.20
N PHE A 79 16.89 -9.12 9.48
CA PHE A 79 16.08 -8.50 8.45
C PHE A 79 16.72 -7.18 8.03
N TYR A 80 16.79 -6.92 6.74
CA TYR A 80 17.11 -5.58 6.25
C TYR A 80 15.88 -4.70 6.45
N LEU A 81 15.82 -4.05 7.60
CA LEU A 81 14.68 -3.25 8.01
C LEU A 81 14.65 -1.92 7.28
N ASN A 82 13.45 -1.55 6.87
CA ASN A 82 13.15 -0.39 6.06
C ASN A 82 12.01 0.36 6.72
N TYR A 83 12.15 1.68 6.81
CA TYR A 83 11.14 2.56 7.39
C TYR A 83 10.32 3.25 6.30
N ILE A 84 9.00 3.26 6.50
CA ILE A 84 8.03 4.00 5.69
C ILE A 84 7.28 4.96 6.60
N ASN A 85 7.24 6.23 6.21
CA ASN A 85 6.34 7.20 6.83
C ASN A 85 4.98 7.15 6.13
N ILE A 86 3.92 6.87 6.90
CA ILE A 86 2.53 6.88 6.44
C ILE A 86 1.68 7.91 7.19
N THR A 87 2.32 8.85 7.89
CA THR A 87 1.64 9.92 8.62
C THR A 87 0.86 10.78 7.63
N ASN A 88 -0.45 10.56 7.56
CA ASN A 88 -1.35 11.30 6.71
C ASN A 88 -2.67 11.55 7.45
N ASN A 89 -3.34 12.64 7.12
CA ASN A 89 -4.65 12.97 7.70
C ASN A 89 -5.77 12.02 7.23
N ILE A 90 -5.47 11.17 6.24
CA ILE A 90 -6.42 10.24 5.65
C ILE A 90 -5.74 8.88 5.49
N THR A 91 -6.47 7.81 5.79
CA THR A 91 -5.97 6.43 5.75
C THR A 91 -5.62 5.99 4.34
N VAL A 92 -4.51 5.28 4.16
CA VAL A 92 -4.01 4.80 2.87
C VAL A 92 -3.60 3.34 2.97
N SER A 93 -3.82 2.55 1.93
CA SER A 93 -3.24 1.22 1.84
C SER A 93 -1.80 1.28 1.34
N ILE A 94 -0.99 0.26 1.65
CA ILE A 94 0.41 0.15 1.23
C ILE A 94 0.58 -1.10 0.38
N HIS A 95 1.29 -0.94 -0.74
CA HIS A 95 1.59 -2.00 -1.69
C HIS A 95 3.10 -2.19 -1.78
N PHE A 96 3.53 -3.45 -1.73
CA PHE A 96 4.91 -3.85 -1.89
C PHE A 96 5.04 -4.67 -3.17
N GLU A 97 5.99 -4.28 -4.01
CA GLU A 97 6.42 -5.03 -5.18
C GLU A 97 7.90 -5.36 -5.05
N VAL A 98 8.23 -6.65 -5.09
CA VAL A 98 9.58 -7.14 -4.93
C VAL A 98 9.95 -7.99 -6.15
N HIS A 99 10.95 -7.53 -6.89
CA HIS A 99 11.51 -8.25 -8.02
C HIS A 99 12.83 -8.92 -7.60
N PRO A 100 12.87 -10.27 -7.49
CA PRO A 100 14.08 -10.98 -7.10
C PRO A 100 15.02 -11.16 -8.30
N PHE A 101 16.33 -11.01 -8.11
CA PHE A 101 17.30 -11.34 -9.18
C PHE A 101 17.44 -12.83 -9.45
N ASN A 102 16.92 -13.67 -8.55
CA ASN A 102 16.85 -15.11 -8.74
C ASN A 102 15.45 -15.59 -8.34
N ILE A 103 14.68 -16.00 -9.35
CA ILE A 103 13.29 -16.43 -9.24
C ILE A 103 13.11 -17.74 -8.46
N SER A 104 14.19 -18.50 -8.24
CA SER A 104 14.15 -19.72 -7.42
C SER A 104 14.28 -19.43 -5.93
N LEU A 105 14.47 -18.16 -5.54
CA LEU A 105 14.61 -17.76 -4.14
C LEU A 105 13.25 -17.50 -3.50
N ALA A 106 13.14 -17.93 -2.24
CA ALA A 106 12.05 -17.55 -1.37
C ALA A 106 12.48 -16.49 -0.36
N TYR A 107 11.54 -15.66 0.10
CA TYR A 107 11.77 -14.62 1.12
C TYR A 107 10.71 -14.67 2.21
N LEU A 108 11.09 -14.37 3.44
CA LEU A 108 10.18 -14.02 4.52
C LEU A 108 10.10 -12.50 4.60
N PHE A 109 8.90 -12.00 4.39
CA PHE A 109 8.54 -10.61 4.61
C PHE A 109 7.87 -10.48 5.97
N ILE A 110 8.27 -9.48 6.74
CA ILE A 110 7.63 -9.10 8.00
C ILE A 110 7.38 -7.60 8.01
N TYR A 111 6.40 -7.16 8.77
CA TYR A 111 6.24 -5.76 9.11
C TYR A 111 5.66 -5.54 10.50
N LYS A 112 5.93 -4.34 11.02
CA LYS A 112 5.38 -3.82 12.26
C LYS A 112 5.10 -2.33 12.13
N PHE A 113 3.98 -1.88 12.65
CA PHE A 113 3.61 -0.47 12.72
C PHE A 113 4.29 0.21 13.91
N ASP A 114 4.71 1.45 13.70
CA ASP A 114 5.21 2.42 14.69
C ASP A 114 6.42 2.01 15.55
N GLN A 115 6.85 0.75 15.47
CA GLN A 115 7.90 0.17 16.30
C GLN A 115 8.74 -0.79 15.48
N THR A 116 10.04 -0.84 15.80
CA THR A 116 10.96 -1.80 15.18
C THR A 116 10.59 -3.22 15.61
N PRO A 117 10.44 -4.18 14.67
CA PRO A 117 10.13 -5.57 15.01
C PRO A 117 11.28 -6.18 15.84
N LEU A 118 10.95 -6.74 17.01
CA LEU A 118 11.91 -7.42 17.88
C LEU A 118 12.10 -8.87 17.42
N LEU A 119 13.15 -9.10 16.65
CA LEU A 119 13.39 -10.37 15.92
C LEU A 119 13.72 -11.58 16.82
N ASN A 120 14.07 -11.32 18.09
CA ASN A 120 14.42 -12.34 19.08
C ASN A 120 13.23 -12.74 19.96
N SER A 121 12.07 -12.13 19.71
CA SER A 121 10.87 -12.31 20.49
C SER A 121 9.86 -13.19 19.75
N SER A 122 8.79 -13.61 20.43
CA SER A 122 7.75 -14.45 19.81
C SER A 122 7.17 -13.76 18.56
N ILE A 123 6.86 -14.56 17.52
CA ILE A 123 6.25 -14.09 16.26
C ILE A 123 4.97 -13.26 16.48
N ASN A 124 4.34 -13.40 17.64
CA ASN A 124 3.17 -12.63 18.08
C ASN A 124 3.42 -11.12 18.25
N LEU A 125 4.69 -10.68 18.24
CA LEU A 125 5.05 -9.26 18.33
C LEU A 125 5.21 -8.59 16.95
N ILE A 126 5.04 -9.34 15.87
CA ILE A 126 5.01 -8.85 14.49
C ILE A 126 3.55 -8.68 14.08
N ASP A 127 3.22 -7.56 13.41
CA ASP A 127 1.83 -7.26 13.07
C ASP A 127 1.37 -8.03 11.82
N GLY A 128 2.30 -8.34 10.91
CA GLY A 128 2.05 -9.30 9.84
C GLY A 128 3.31 -9.81 9.15
N TRP A 129 3.17 -10.95 8.50
CA TRP A 129 4.24 -11.60 7.76
C TRP A 129 3.69 -12.39 6.57
N THR A 130 4.55 -12.68 5.60
CA THR A 130 4.24 -13.59 4.49
C THR A 130 5.49 -14.25 3.93
N LEU A 131 5.32 -15.36 3.23
CA LEU A 131 6.37 -16.03 2.48
C LEU A 131 6.19 -15.70 1.00
N PHE A 132 7.22 -15.12 0.41
CA PHE A 132 7.36 -14.99 -1.04
C PHE A 132 8.07 -16.23 -1.55
N CYS A 133 7.34 -17.29 -1.87
CA CYS A 133 7.88 -18.50 -2.48
C CYS A 133 7.84 -18.38 -4.02
N PRO A 134 8.71 -19.06 -4.77
CA PRO A 134 8.69 -19.04 -6.24
C PRO A 134 7.32 -19.32 -6.87
N SER A 135 6.45 -20.09 -6.22
CA SER A 135 5.07 -20.35 -6.64
C SER A 135 4.14 -19.14 -6.55
N ASN A 136 4.50 -18.11 -5.79
CA ASN A 136 3.75 -16.86 -5.63
C ASN A 136 4.21 -15.76 -6.59
N LEU A 137 5.21 -16.01 -7.45
CA LEU A 137 5.64 -15.06 -8.47
C LEU A 137 4.50 -14.81 -9.45
N THR A 138 4.26 -13.54 -9.76
CA THR A 138 3.40 -13.18 -10.88
C THR A 138 4.08 -13.53 -12.20
N ASN A 139 3.33 -13.47 -13.31
CA ASN A 139 3.87 -13.64 -14.65
C ASN A 139 4.96 -12.62 -15.02
N GLU A 140 5.06 -11.52 -14.26
CA GLU A 140 6.06 -10.47 -14.40
C GLU A 140 7.29 -10.70 -13.50
N ASN A 141 7.39 -11.87 -12.86
CA ASN A 141 8.43 -12.22 -11.89
C ASN A 141 8.44 -11.30 -10.66
N ILE A 142 7.30 -10.76 -10.24
CA ILE A 142 7.19 -9.85 -9.10
C ILE A 142 6.42 -10.54 -7.97
N TYR A 143 6.90 -10.41 -6.75
CA TYR A 143 6.13 -10.70 -5.55
C TYR A 143 5.33 -9.48 -5.15
N LYS A 144 4.05 -9.68 -4.81
CA LYS A 144 3.15 -8.61 -4.36
C LYS A 144 2.67 -8.88 -2.94
N TYR A 145 2.64 -7.84 -2.12
CA TYR A 145 2.00 -7.86 -0.80
C TYR A 145 1.23 -6.57 -0.56
N PHE A 146 0.07 -6.69 0.06
CA PHE A 146 -0.89 -5.62 0.23
C PHE A 146 -1.29 -5.49 1.70
N VAL A 147 -1.20 -4.28 2.23
CA VAL A 147 -1.72 -3.90 3.55
C VAL A 147 -2.83 -2.90 3.31
N ASN A 148 -4.05 -3.26 3.68
CA ASN A 148 -5.22 -2.42 3.38
C ASN A 148 -5.26 -1.17 4.28
N ASN A 149 -6.10 -0.21 3.91
CA ASN A 149 -6.19 1.08 4.61
C ASN A 149 -6.84 0.98 6.01
N GLN A 150 -7.52 -0.13 6.34
CA GLN A 150 -8.00 -0.37 7.71
C GLN A 150 -6.85 -0.77 8.62
N GLN A 151 -5.93 -1.61 8.15
CA GLN A 151 -4.76 -2.05 8.91
C GLN A 151 -3.81 -0.90 9.19
N THR A 152 -3.69 0.07 8.29
CA THR A 152 -2.87 1.27 8.48
C THR A 152 -3.57 2.38 9.26
N SER A 153 -4.85 2.21 9.59
CA SER A 153 -5.60 3.22 10.34
C SER A 153 -4.89 3.48 11.67
N ASP A 154 -4.81 4.74 12.06
CA ASP A 154 -4.22 5.18 13.34
C ASP A 154 -2.72 4.91 13.51
N HIS A 155 -2.03 4.50 12.44
CA HIS A 155 -0.58 4.30 12.41
C HIS A 155 0.13 5.42 11.65
N GLN A 156 1.34 5.77 12.10
CA GLN A 156 2.15 6.85 11.51
C GLN A 156 3.29 6.32 10.66
N SER A 157 3.73 5.09 10.93
CA SER A 157 4.83 4.47 10.22
C SER A 157 4.68 2.96 10.13
N LEU A 158 5.35 2.38 9.13
CA LEU A 158 5.48 0.95 8.99
C LEU A 158 6.96 0.62 8.79
N ILE A 159 7.48 -0.27 9.62
CA ILE A 159 8.82 -0.84 9.51
C ILE A 159 8.67 -2.26 8.98
N PHE A 160 9.27 -2.55 7.84
CA PHE A 160 9.23 -3.87 7.24
C PHE A 160 10.62 -4.39 6.96
N GLY A 161 10.73 -5.70 6.79
CA GLY A 161 11.98 -6.34 6.42
C GLY A 161 11.74 -7.52 5.51
N LEU A 162 12.70 -7.75 4.62
CA LEU A 162 12.80 -8.98 3.86
C LEU A 162 14.05 -9.74 4.28
N ARG A 163 13.90 -11.07 4.40
CA ARG A 163 14.99 -11.99 4.61
C ARG A 163 14.87 -13.13 3.62
N LYS A 164 15.95 -13.46 2.90
CA LYS A 164 15.97 -14.64 2.03
C LYS A 164 15.90 -15.92 2.88
N LEU A 165 15.14 -16.90 2.40
CA LEU A 165 15.04 -18.23 3.00
C LEU A 165 16.04 -19.17 2.35
N ASN A 166 16.51 -20.14 3.14
CA ASN A 166 17.40 -21.20 2.69
C ASN A 166 16.70 -22.56 2.77
N SER A 167 17.27 -23.59 2.15
CA SER A 167 16.65 -24.92 2.04
C SER A 167 16.53 -25.72 3.36
N ILE A 168 17.09 -25.22 4.47
CA ILE A 168 17.16 -25.86 5.79
C ILE A 168 16.79 -24.89 6.96
N GLU A 169 16.72 -23.59 6.68
CA GLU A 169 16.60 -22.41 7.56
C GLU A 169 17.17 -22.53 8.99
N ILE A 170 18.48 -22.31 9.14
CA ILE A 170 19.17 -21.33 10.02
C ILE A 170 20.59 -21.25 9.45
N ILE A 171 20.91 -20.22 8.66
CA ILE A 171 22.26 -19.63 8.40
C ILE A 171 22.09 -18.60 7.28
N GLU A 172 22.58 -17.38 7.53
CA GLU A 172 22.94 -16.24 6.65
C GLU A 172 22.38 -16.12 5.24
N PHE A 173 21.50 -15.14 4.96
CA PHE A 173 21.28 -14.71 3.58
C PHE A 173 20.81 -13.26 3.37
N CYS A 174 21.58 -12.54 2.57
CA CYS A 174 21.18 -11.34 1.87
C CYS A 174 21.34 -11.57 0.36
N SER A 175 20.28 -11.35 -0.41
CA SER A 175 20.37 -11.26 -1.87
C SER A 175 19.82 -9.91 -2.25
N ASN A 176 20.43 -9.28 -3.25
CA ASN A 176 19.88 -8.04 -3.77
C ASN A 176 18.52 -8.33 -4.42
N TYR A 177 17.63 -7.37 -4.30
CA TYR A 177 16.32 -7.38 -4.93
C TYR A 177 15.97 -5.96 -5.34
N GLU A 178 15.05 -5.81 -6.26
CA GLU A 178 14.48 -4.50 -6.55
C GLU A 178 13.15 -4.37 -5.83
N LEU A 179 12.91 -3.19 -5.27
CA LEU A 179 11.76 -2.91 -4.44
C LEU A 179 11.04 -1.67 -4.96
N ARG A 180 9.72 -1.76 -5.09
CA ARG A 180 8.85 -0.60 -5.24
C ARG A 180 7.79 -0.65 -4.16
N ILE A 181 7.50 0.52 -3.61
CA ILE A 181 6.44 0.71 -2.63
C ILE A 181 5.58 1.86 -3.11
N TYR A 182 4.27 1.69 -3.06
CA TYR A 182 3.32 2.77 -3.33
C TYR A 182 2.15 2.67 -2.37
N THR A 183 1.51 3.80 -2.14
CA THR A 183 0.27 3.89 -1.39
C THR A 183 -0.89 4.18 -2.33
N SER A 184 -2.05 3.67 -1.98
CA SER A 184 -3.31 4.04 -2.64
C SER A 184 -4.38 4.35 -1.61
N GLY A 185 -5.44 5.03 -2.03
CA GLY A 185 -6.57 5.29 -1.14
C GLY A 185 -7.87 5.50 -1.91
N CYS A 186 -8.97 5.26 -1.22
CA CYS A 186 -10.31 5.52 -1.68
C CYS A 186 -10.87 6.68 -0.86
N TYR A 187 -11.44 7.66 -1.55
CA TYR A 187 -11.93 8.88 -0.92
C TYR A 187 -13.30 9.24 -1.45
N TYR A 188 -14.06 9.91 -0.62
CA TYR A 188 -15.31 10.53 -1.01
C TYR A 188 -15.36 12.00 -0.60
N LEU A 189 -16.17 12.78 -1.30
CA LEU A 189 -16.37 14.19 -0.98
C LEU A 189 -17.57 14.31 -0.03
N ASP A 190 -17.33 14.84 1.18
CA ASP A 190 -18.40 15.08 2.16
C ASP A 190 -19.22 16.34 1.83
N SER A 191 -20.31 16.56 2.58
CA SER A 191 -21.19 17.74 2.40
C SER A 191 -20.52 19.08 2.69
N ASN A 192 -19.36 19.06 3.35
CA ASN A 192 -18.53 20.23 3.62
C ASN A 192 -17.42 20.42 2.57
N ASN A 193 -17.46 19.67 1.46
CA ASN A 193 -16.45 19.64 0.40
C ASN A 193 -15.06 19.19 0.88
N ASN A 194 -14.98 18.35 1.91
CA ASN A 194 -13.74 17.74 2.35
C ASN A 194 -13.64 16.30 1.85
N TRP A 195 -12.44 15.90 1.44
CA TRP A 195 -12.14 14.51 1.13
C TRP A 195 -12.03 13.70 2.42
N LYS A 196 -12.74 12.58 2.45
CA LYS A 196 -12.87 11.66 3.58
C LYS A 196 -12.63 10.23 3.12
N SER A 197 -12.31 9.32 4.04
CA SER A 197 -12.08 7.90 3.75
C SER A 197 -12.84 6.96 4.68
N ASP A 198 -13.64 7.49 5.60
CA ASP A 198 -14.48 6.66 6.46
C ASP A 198 -15.49 5.86 5.64
N GLY A 199 -15.73 4.61 6.05
CA GLY A 199 -16.62 3.71 5.32
C GLY A 199 -16.11 3.26 3.94
N LEU A 200 -14.85 3.53 3.60
CA LEU A 200 -14.19 3.08 2.37
C LEU A 200 -13.01 2.14 2.67
N ILE A 201 -12.88 1.08 1.89
CA ILE A 201 -11.76 0.13 1.95
C ILE A 201 -11.13 0.00 0.57
N VAL A 202 -9.80 0.04 0.51
CA VAL A 202 -9.04 -0.29 -0.69
C VAL A 202 -8.98 -1.80 -0.85
N GLY A 203 -9.30 -2.28 -2.04
CA GLY A 203 -9.25 -3.69 -2.39
C GLY A 203 -7.88 -4.16 -2.91
N SER A 204 -7.65 -5.47 -2.83
CA SER A 204 -6.38 -6.11 -3.20
C SER A 204 -6.13 -6.19 -4.71
N LEU A 205 -7.13 -5.92 -5.55
CA LEU A 205 -6.95 -5.86 -7.01
C LEU A 205 -6.36 -4.51 -7.47
N THR A 206 -6.22 -3.54 -6.56
CA THR A 206 -5.57 -2.26 -6.82
C THR A 206 -4.17 -2.46 -7.36
N ASN A 207 -3.85 -1.71 -8.42
CA ASN A 207 -2.55 -1.74 -9.09
C ASN A 207 -2.20 -0.32 -9.60
N HIS A 208 -1.18 -0.20 -10.44
CA HIS A 208 -0.73 1.09 -10.95
C HIS A 208 -1.75 1.82 -11.84
N TYR A 209 -2.71 1.10 -12.41
CA TYR A 209 -3.64 1.61 -13.41
C TYR A 209 -5.04 1.84 -12.87
N GLU A 210 -5.39 1.24 -11.73
CA GLU A 210 -6.72 1.33 -11.15
C GLU A 210 -6.70 1.04 -9.65
N THR A 211 -7.62 1.68 -8.94
CA THR A 211 -7.85 1.48 -7.50
C THR A 211 -9.21 0.83 -7.30
N GLU A 212 -9.21 -0.32 -6.65
CA GLU A 212 -10.43 -1.00 -6.22
C GLU A 212 -10.89 -0.41 -4.90
N CYS A 213 -12.14 0.04 -4.84
CA CYS A 213 -12.76 0.66 -3.69
C CYS A 213 -14.04 -0.07 -3.30
N PHE A 214 -14.13 -0.46 -2.02
CA PHE A 214 -15.34 -0.96 -1.39
C PHE A 214 -15.93 0.15 -0.53
N ALA A 215 -17.15 0.57 -0.84
CA ALA A 215 -17.83 1.67 -0.18
C ALA A 215 -19.10 1.22 0.56
N THR A 216 -19.37 1.88 1.68
CA THR A 216 -20.60 1.70 2.48
C THR A 216 -21.68 2.73 2.18
N HIS A 217 -21.43 3.66 1.26
CA HIS A 217 -22.37 4.71 0.88
C HIS A 217 -22.04 5.19 -0.53
N LEU A 218 -23.03 5.72 -1.29
CA LEU A 218 -22.82 6.33 -2.62
C LEU A 218 -22.75 7.85 -2.56
N THR A 219 -21.66 8.41 -3.09
CA THR A 219 -21.43 9.86 -3.26
C THR A 219 -20.49 10.10 -4.46
N THR A 220 -19.85 11.27 -4.54
CA THR A 220 -18.65 11.46 -5.36
C THR A 220 -17.47 10.72 -4.74
N PHE A 221 -16.82 9.86 -5.51
CA PHE A 221 -15.64 9.10 -5.12
C PHE A 221 -14.44 9.49 -5.94
N ALA A 222 -13.26 9.26 -5.38
CA ALA A 222 -12.02 9.42 -6.09
C ALA A 222 -10.93 8.51 -5.52
N GLY A 223 -10.01 8.08 -6.38
CA GLY A 223 -8.90 7.20 -6.02
C GLY A 223 -7.61 8.02 -5.91
N GLY A 224 -6.76 7.71 -4.94
CA GLY A 224 -5.43 8.31 -4.81
C GLY A 224 -4.34 7.27 -5.02
N PHE A 225 -3.21 7.71 -5.60
CA PHE A 225 -2.03 6.87 -5.82
C PHE A 225 -0.76 7.70 -5.62
N ILE A 226 0.17 7.21 -4.80
CA ILE A 226 1.44 7.88 -4.53
C ILE A 226 2.53 6.82 -4.47
N VAL A 227 3.54 6.93 -5.35
CA VAL A 227 4.77 6.12 -5.22
C VAL A 227 5.62 6.70 -4.12
N LEU A 228 6.00 5.85 -3.16
CA LEU A 228 6.81 6.27 -2.04
C LEU A 228 8.28 6.40 -2.47
N PRO A 229 9.03 7.34 -1.87
CA PRO A 229 10.47 7.39 -2.08
C PRO A 229 11.13 6.10 -1.58
N ALA A 230 12.41 5.94 -1.89
CA ALA A 230 13.20 4.84 -1.32
C ALA A 230 13.00 4.81 0.20
N PRO A 231 12.65 3.64 0.78
CA PRO A 231 12.61 3.51 2.22
C PRO A 231 13.98 3.82 2.83
N ILE A 232 13.97 4.33 4.06
CA ILE A 232 15.19 4.69 4.79
C ILE A 232 15.58 3.49 5.67
N ASN A 233 16.89 3.20 5.71
CA ASN A 233 17.47 2.15 6.56
C ASN A 233 17.77 2.64 7.97
#